data_AF-A0A420ZBT0-F1
#
_entry.id   AF-A0A420ZBT0-F1
#
_cell.length_a   1.000
_cell.length_b   1.000
_cell.length_c   1.000
_cell.angle_alpha   90.00
_cell.angle_beta   90.00
_cell.angle_gamma   90.00
#
_symmetry.space_group_name_H-M   'P 1'
#
loop_
_entity.id
_entity.type
_entity.pdbx_description
1 polymer ?
#
loop_
_entity_poly.entity_id
_entity_poly.type
_entity_poly.pdbx_seq_one_letter_code
_entity_poly.pdbx_strand_id
1 'polypeptide(L)'
;MIIKTSSGRSFDTDRDLSAAERHIVQKLMAWESLVTSREQFMQKKTDALLKGWENSGPVKESPALRDIIKDIEKKVVVRLNEEPL
;
A
#
# COMPACT_ATOMS: atom_id res chain seq x y z
N MET A 1 3.20 -11.48 7.97
CA MET A 1 2.76 -10.29 8.74
C MET A 1 1.23 -10.28 8.77
N ILE A 2 0.60 -9.94 9.88
CA ILE A 2 -0.86 -9.74 9.89
C ILE A 2 -1.17 -8.25 9.74
N ILE A 3 -1.97 -7.88 8.75
CA ILE A 3 -2.44 -6.51 8.53
C ILE A 3 -3.89 -6.42 8.94
N LYS A 4 -4.19 -5.50 9.86
CA LYS A 4 -5.56 -5.14 10.23
C LYS A 4 -5.92 -3.81 9.59
N THR A 5 -6.96 -3.79 8.77
CA THR A 5 -7.47 -2.56 8.16
C THR A 5 -8.36 -1.80 9.13
N SER A 6 -8.51 -0.49 8.94
CA SER A 6 -9.44 0.35 9.69
C SER A 6 -10.90 -0.09 9.58
N SER A 7 -11.24 -0.90 8.57
CA SER A 7 -12.56 -1.54 8.44
C SER A 7 -12.74 -2.84 9.25
N GLY A 8 -11.73 -3.24 10.03
CA GLY A 8 -11.78 -4.44 10.88
C GLY A 8 -11.42 -5.75 10.17
N ARG A 9 -11.06 -5.72 8.89
CA ARG A 9 -10.57 -6.92 8.19
C ARG A 9 -9.13 -7.22 8.57
N SER A 10 -8.80 -8.50 8.60
CA SER A 10 -7.45 -8.99 8.86
C SER A 10 -6.97 -9.80 7.67
N PHE A 11 -5.76 -9.52 7.22
CA PHE A 11 -5.07 -10.24 6.15
C PHE A 11 -3.79 -10.84 6.69
N ASP A 12 -3.61 -12.14 6.50
CA ASP A 12 -2.33 -12.81 6.67
C ASP A 12 -1.54 -12.69 5.36
N THR A 13 -0.53 -11.84 5.35
CA THR A 13 0.24 -11.56 4.13
C THR A 13 0.89 -12.79 3.53
N ASP A 14 1.16 -13.83 4.33
CA ASP A 14 1.83 -15.03 3.84
C ASP A 14 0.86 -15.95 3.09
N ARG A 15 -0.43 -15.90 3.44
CA ARG A 15 -1.51 -16.70 2.85
C ARG A 15 -2.32 -15.94 1.81
N ASP A 16 -2.59 -14.66 2.04
CA ASP A 16 -3.54 -13.86 1.29
C ASP A 16 -2.90 -13.03 0.17
N LEU A 17 -1.57 -12.91 0.18
CA LEU A 17 -0.79 -12.17 -0.82
C LEU A 17 0.29 -13.05 -1.43
N SER A 18 0.54 -12.88 -2.72
CA SER A 18 1.76 -13.40 -3.35
C SER A 18 3.01 -12.68 -2.82
N ALA A 19 4.19 -13.26 -3.03
CA ALA A 19 5.46 -12.61 -2.67
C ALA A 19 5.62 -11.22 -3.31
N ALA A 20 5.21 -11.08 -4.58
CA ALA A 20 5.25 -9.80 -5.27
C ALA A 20 4.34 -8.77 -4.60
N GLU A 21 3.10 -9.14 -4.27
CA GLU A 21 2.16 -8.24 -3.60
C GLU A 21 2.59 -7.88 -2.18
N ARG A 22 3.20 -8.82 -1.44
CA ARG A 22 3.81 -8.52 -0.13
C ARG A 22 4.84 -7.40 -0.23
N HIS A 23 5.72 -7.46 -1.23
CA HIS A 23 6.71 -6.42 -1.46
C HIS A 23 6.08 -5.06 -1.82
N ILE A 24 4.99 -5.06 -2.59
CA ILE A 24 4.22 -3.84 -2.86
C ILE A 24 3.69 -3.23 -1.57
N VAL A 25 3.05 -4.04 -0.72
CA VAL A 25 2.51 -3.57 0.56
C VAL A 25 3.61 -2.98 1.45
N GLN A 26 4.74 -3.67 1.57
CA GLN A 26 5.88 -3.18 2.36
C GLN A 26 6.40 -1.82 1.87
N LYS A 27 6.55 -1.64 0.55
CA LYS A 27 6.93 -0.34 -0.03
C LYS A 27 5.92 0.76 0.28
N LEU A 28 4.62 0.45 0.13
CA LEU A 28 3.57 1.44 0.37
C LEU A 28 3.46 1.84 1.84
N MET A 29 3.60 0.89 2.78
CA MET A 29 3.66 1.19 4.21
C MET A 29 4.88 2.04 4.56
N ALA A 30 6.05 1.79 3.95
CA ALA A 30 7.23 2.61 4.17
C ALA A 30 7.05 4.06 3.66
N TRP A 31 6.23 4.28 2.64
CA TRP A 31 5.94 5.62 2.12
C TRP A 31 4.80 6.34 2.84
N GLU A 32 3.98 5.63 3.61
CA GLU A 32 2.80 6.17 4.30
C GLU A 32 3.11 7.44 5.11
N SER A 33 4.24 7.44 5.82
CA SER A 33 4.73 8.57 6.63
C SER A 33 5.66 9.55 5.90
N LEU A 34 6.02 9.27 4.63
CA LEU A 34 7.01 10.05 3.88
C LEU A 34 6.41 10.89 2.77
N VAL A 35 5.22 10.52 2.30
CA VAL A 35 4.55 11.27 1.23
C VAL A 35 4.04 12.61 1.74
N THR A 36 4.04 13.64 0.89
CA THR A 36 3.53 14.97 1.25
C THR A 36 2.19 15.29 0.60
N SER A 37 1.69 14.40 -0.28
CA SER A 37 0.37 14.52 -0.88
C SER A 37 -0.24 13.16 -1.22
N ARG A 38 -1.56 13.14 -1.37
CA ARG A 38 -2.29 11.96 -1.84
C ARG A 38 -1.87 11.60 -3.27
N GLU A 39 -1.66 12.58 -4.12
CA GLU A 39 -1.22 12.39 -5.51
C GLU A 39 0.14 11.70 -5.56
N GLN A 40 1.08 12.10 -4.69
CA GLN A 40 2.39 11.46 -4.60
C GLN A 40 2.28 10.00 -4.17
N PHE A 41 1.39 9.69 -3.23
CA PHE A 41 1.09 8.31 -2.85
C PHE A 41 0.52 7.50 -4.02
N MET A 42 -0.41 8.07 -4.78
CA MET A 42 -1.02 7.41 -5.95
C MET A 42 -0.01 7.16 -7.08
N GLN A 43 0.92 8.08 -7.31
CA GLN A 43 2.02 7.88 -8.26
C GLN A 43 2.92 6.73 -7.79
N LYS A 44 3.33 6.75 -6.52
CA LYS A 44 4.14 5.69 -5.91
C LYS A 44 3.47 4.32 -5.96
N LYS A 45 2.16 4.25 -5.72
CA LYS A 45 1.34 3.04 -5.93
C LYS A 45 1.45 2.55 -7.35
N THR A 46 1.21 3.43 -8.32
CA THR A 46 1.23 3.09 -9.75
C THR A 46 2.61 2.56 -10.17
N ASP A 47 3.67 3.26 -9.78
CA ASP A 47 5.05 2.86 -10.09
C ASP A 47 5.41 1.51 -9.46
N ALA A 48 4.99 1.28 -8.21
CA ALA A 48 5.24 0.02 -7.53
C ALA A 48 4.53 -1.15 -8.24
N LEU A 49 3.26 -0.97 -8.63
CA LEU A 49 2.50 -1.98 -9.35
C LEU A 49 3.06 -2.24 -10.76
N LEU A 50 3.55 -1.21 -11.47
CA LEU A 50 4.12 -1.36 -12.81
C LEU A 50 5.49 -2.03 -12.81
N LYS A 51 6.37 -1.65 -11.87
CA LYS A 51 7.77 -2.15 -11.82
C LYS A 51 7.90 -3.44 -11.03
N GLY A 52 7.03 -3.68 -10.05
CA GLY A 52 7.16 -4.80 -9.13
C GLY A 52 8.37 -4.68 -8.21
N TRP A 53 8.97 -5.82 -7.88
CA TRP A 53 10.19 -5.91 -7.06
C TRP A 53 11.42 -5.99 -7.98
N GLU A 54 12.41 -5.12 -7.81
CA GLU A 54 13.63 -5.12 -8.66
C GLU A 54 13.37 -5.15 -10.18
N ASN A 55 12.31 -4.49 -10.66
CA ASN A 55 11.88 -4.53 -12.06
C ASN A 55 11.44 -5.93 -12.54
N SER A 56 10.93 -6.77 -11.64
CA SER A 56 10.32 -8.08 -11.94
C SER A 56 9.12 -8.00 -12.89
N GLY A 57 8.63 -6.79 -13.18
CA GLY A 57 7.51 -6.54 -14.06
C GLY A 57 6.21 -6.25 -13.31
N PRO A 58 5.11 -6.07 -14.05
CA PRO A 58 3.85 -5.60 -13.49
C PRO A 58 3.21 -6.63 -12.56
N VAL A 59 2.70 -6.15 -11.43
CA VAL A 59 1.97 -6.93 -10.44
C VAL A 59 0.48 -6.68 -10.61
N LYS A 60 -0.28 -7.74 -10.91
CA LYS A 60 -1.74 -7.67 -10.96
C LYS A 60 -2.29 -7.60 -9.54
N GLU A 61 -3.06 -6.55 -9.25
CA GLU A 61 -3.64 -6.32 -7.93
C GLU A 61 -4.76 -7.35 -7.63
N SER A 62 -4.56 -8.19 -6.61
CA SER A 62 -5.64 -9.03 -6.05
C SER A 62 -6.65 -8.20 -5.24
N PRO A 63 -7.84 -8.76 -4.92
CA PRO A 63 -8.77 -8.11 -4.01
C PRO A 63 -8.16 -7.78 -2.64
N ALA A 64 -7.37 -8.71 -2.07
CA ALA A 64 -6.70 -8.50 -0.79
C ALA A 64 -5.71 -7.34 -0.84
N LEU A 65 -4.86 -7.30 -1.89
CA LEU A 65 -3.92 -6.20 -2.08
C LEU A 65 -4.67 -4.86 -2.24
N ARG A 66 -5.71 -4.81 -3.08
CA ARG A 66 -6.51 -3.59 -3.30
C ARG A 66 -7.06 -3.05 -1.99
N ASP A 67 -7.55 -3.93 -1.14
CA ASP A 67 -8.17 -3.59 0.13
C ASP A 67 -7.18 -3.03 1.14
N ILE A 68 -5.98 -3.61 1.20
CA ILE A 68 -4.88 -3.09 2.00
C ILE A 68 -4.44 -1.72 1.48
N ILE A 69 -4.27 -1.56 0.17
CA ILE A 69 -3.85 -0.29 -0.45
C ILE A 69 -4.85 0.84 -0.14
N LYS A 70 -6.16 0.57 -0.23
CA LYS A 70 -7.20 1.54 0.12
C LYS A 70 -7.09 1.98 1.59
N ASP A 71 -6.75 1.06 2.48
CA ASP A 71 -6.57 1.39 3.90
C ASP A 71 -5.32 2.26 4.13
N ILE A 72 -4.21 1.95 3.47
CA ILE A 72 -2.99 2.78 3.52
C ILE A 72 -3.26 4.17 2.95
N GLU A 73 -3.95 4.29 1.80
CA GLU A 73 -4.33 5.57 1.21
C GLU A 73 -5.16 6.40 2.19
N LYS A 74 -6.12 5.77 2.86
CA LYS A 74 -6.94 6.44 3.88
C LYS A 74 -6.08 6.96 5.04
N LYS A 75 -5.12 6.17 5.53
CA LYS A 75 -4.18 6.60 6.59
C LYS A 75 -3.30 7.77 6.15
N VAL A 76 -2.82 7.76 4.91
CA VAL A 76 -2.10 8.89 4.32
C VAL A 76 -2.95 10.15 4.32
N VAL A 77 -4.20 10.08 3.86
CA VAL A 77 -5.10 11.23 3.84
C VAL A 77 -5.39 11.76 5.25
N VAL A 78 -5.62 10.87 6.22
CA VAL A 78 -5.83 11.26 7.62
C VAL A 78 -4.60 11.99 8.17
N ARG A 79 -3.41 11.40 8.03
CA ARG A 79 -2.15 12.02 8.48
C ARG A 79 -1.93 13.40 7.85
N LEU A 80 -2.09 13.51 6.54
CA LEU A 80 -1.89 14.78 5.81
C LEU A 80 -2.88 15.86 6.22
N ASN A 81 -4.06 15.51 6.74
CA ASN A 81 -5.03 16.46 7.26
C ASN A 81 -4.78 16.83 8.74
N GLU A 82 -4.05 15.98 9.48
CA GLU A 82 -3.75 16.16 10.91
C GLU A 82 -2.39 16.83 11.16
N GLU A 83 -1.44 16.77 10.20
CA GLU A 83 -0.17 17.49 10.27
C GLU A 83 -0.37 18.97 9.92
N PRO A 84 -0.16 19.92 10.86
CA PRO A 84 -0.18 21.34 10.53
C PRO A 84 1.04 21.69 9.66
N LEU A 85 0.79 22.45 8.59
CA LEU A 85 1.81 23.00 7.67
C LEU A 85 2.90 23.79 8.40
#